data_AF-A0AA36A356-F1
#
_entry.id   AF-A0AA36A356-F1
#
_cell.length_a   1.000
_cell.length_b   1.000
_cell.length_c   1.000
_cell.angle_alpha   90.00
_cell.angle_beta   90.00
_cell.angle_gamma   90.00
#
_symmetry.space_group_name_H-M   'P 1'
#
loop_
_entity.id
_entity.type
_entity.pdbx_description
1 polymer ?
#
loop_
_entity_poly.entity_id
_entity_poly.type
_entity_poly.pdbx_seq_one_letter_code
_entity_poly.pdbx_strand_id
1 'polypeptide(L)'
;MGSPEAGRCNSQNSTKRVFPGRSSSTESKLETSSSPCNHPLKGKNKMHEEDEGIIISPTYSGVVEQDSVNRKIMSSTSEKLTRIEDLITSNQDSRKIQNSSNVMGIYNYSNMIQQKRNEVMRKYREFNKFDIVEDYSDHHYKVKGPNSEKMQPQKNWAKRIQKEWRMLKKALPDTIFVRVYESRMDLLRAVIIGAEGTPYHDGLFFFDVFFPYKYPDVPPKVHYHSSGLIINPNLHYDGKVCLSLLNTWSGGKNEKWTPGVSSMLQVLVSIQGLILNEKPYFNDPIFARPSGSRTGEYRSMKYNERTLIYSLKTMVYTMRNPPKHFEDLVIGHFHNRAVSILTICRGYTKGVRVGCGVNVGEEKSSHGFQKNVERLMRTLVRAFEKIGVDNIDKFIPEIVPEFTPQTRNLAQKIRAFFCIKG
;
A
#
# COMPACT_ATOMS: atom_id res chain seq x y z
N MET A 1 -55.65 11.82 50.85
CA MET A 1 -56.54 12.96 50.55
C MET A 1 -55.68 14.19 50.36
N GLY A 2 -55.96 14.99 49.34
CA GLY A 2 -55.59 16.42 49.29
C GLY A 2 -54.20 16.77 48.80
N SER A 3 -54.15 17.15 47.52
CA SER A 3 -53.46 18.28 46.88
C SER A 3 -52.38 19.08 47.61
N PRO A 4 -51.49 19.72 46.81
CA PRO A 4 -51.32 21.15 46.95
C PRO A 4 -51.53 21.92 45.63
N GLU A 5 -52.06 23.13 45.82
CA GLU A 5 -52.38 24.18 44.86
C GLU A 5 -51.15 25.01 44.43
N ALA A 6 -51.35 25.70 43.29
CA ALA A 6 -50.93 27.05 42.87
C ALA A 6 -49.58 27.63 43.37
N GLY A 7 -48.74 28.25 42.55
CA GLY A 7 -49.03 29.08 41.37
C GLY A 7 -48.72 30.55 41.68
N ARG A 8 -47.84 31.17 40.86
CA ARG A 8 -47.62 32.62 40.58
C ARG A 8 -46.17 32.81 40.11
N CYS A 9 -45.80 33.74 39.23
CA CYS A 9 -46.45 34.56 38.21
C CYS A 9 -45.33 35.37 37.55
N ASN A 10 -45.64 35.97 36.40
CA ASN A 10 -45.01 37.10 35.70
C ASN A 10 -44.21 36.73 34.45
N SER A 11 -44.37 37.38 33.28
CA SER A 11 -45.39 38.18 32.60
C SER A 11 -44.64 38.94 31.51
N GLN A 12 -45.16 38.91 30.27
CA GLN A 12 -45.08 39.98 29.26
C GLN A 12 -43.67 40.25 28.64
N ASN A 13 -43.43 40.47 27.34
CA ASN A 13 -44.28 41.02 26.29
C ASN A 13 -43.82 40.59 24.87
N SER A 14 -44.82 40.31 24.03
CA SER A 14 -44.99 40.62 22.60
C SER A 14 -43.79 41.10 21.75
N THR A 15 -43.57 40.55 20.55
CA THR A 15 -44.28 41.01 19.34
C THR A 15 -44.32 39.96 18.22
N LYS A 16 -45.49 39.84 17.58
CA LYS A 16 -45.81 39.05 16.39
C LYS A 16 -45.57 39.85 15.09
N ARG A 17 -45.22 39.16 14.00
CA ARG A 17 -45.74 39.34 12.62
C ARG A 17 -45.26 38.14 11.77
N VAL A 18 -46.06 37.08 11.59
CA VAL A 18 -47.12 36.83 10.57
C VAL A 18 -46.56 36.45 9.18
N PHE A 19 -46.80 35.17 8.84
CA PHE A 19 -46.72 34.38 7.59
C PHE A 19 -47.60 34.91 6.44
N PRO A 20 -47.51 34.49 5.13
CA PRO A 20 -47.79 33.11 4.61
C PRO A 20 -46.93 32.67 3.39
N GLY A 21 -46.94 31.44 2.86
CA GLY A 21 -47.65 30.20 3.16
C GLY A 21 -47.41 29.13 2.06
N ARG A 22 -47.79 27.88 2.39
CA ARG A 22 -48.16 26.70 1.54
C ARG A 22 -47.08 26.12 0.59
N SER A 23 -46.94 24.80 0.41
CA SER A 23 -47.89 23.67 0.52
C SER A 23 -47.17 22.30 0.57
N SER A 24 -47.71 21.38 1.39
CA SER A 24 -47.95 19.91 1.20
C SER A 24 -46.99 19.06 0.35
N SER A 25 -46.64 17.80 0.68
CA SER A 25 -47.34 16.76 1.45
C SER A 25 -46.45 15.49 1.62
N THR A 26 -46.67 14.81 2.76
CA THR A 26 -46.69 13.33 3.02
C THR A 26 -45.43 12.50 2.74
N GLU A 27 -44.70 12.01 3.75
CA GLU A 27 -44.98 10.86 4.64
C GLU A 27 -45.23 9.51 3.95
N SER A 28 -44.32 8.55 4.18
CA SER A 28 -44.70 7.25 4.75
C SER A 28 -43.47 6.57 5.38
N LYS A 29 -43.54 6.42 6.71
CA LYS A 29 -42.78 5.45 7.50
C LYS A 29 -43.45 4.08 7.36
N LEU A 30 -42.66 3.00 7.30
CA LEU A 30 -43.10 1.70 7.78
C LEU A 30 -41.97 1.04 8.57
N GLU A 31 -42.17 0.95 9.89
CA GLU A 31 -41.55 -0.04 10.74
C GLU A 31 -42.33 -1.36 10.63
N THR A 32 -41.62 -2.48 10.81
CA THR A 32 -41.92 -3.61 11.72
C THR A 32 -41.49 -4.95 11.10
N SER A 33 -40.58 -5.65 11.79
CA SER A 33 -40.87 -6.96 12.41
C SER A 33 -39.57 -7.65 12.83
N SER A 34 -39.42 -7.76 14.13
CA SER A 34 -38.59 -8.74 14.83
C SER A 34 -39.35 -10.07 14.90
N SER A 35 -38.64 -11.20 14.74
CA SER A 35 -38.86 -12.42 15.53
C SER A 35 -37.80 -13.50 15.28
N PRO A 36 -37.59 -14.43 16.24
CA PRO A 36 -36.32 -15.09 16.51
C PRO A 36 -36.33 -16.59 16.16
N CYS A 37 -35.14 -17.19 15.97
CA CYS A 37 -34.99 -18.64 15.96
C CYS A 37 -33.83 -19.08 16.86
N ASN A 38 -34.19 -19.67 18.01
CA ASN A 38 -33.38 -20.58 18.80
C ASN A 38 -33.81 -22.01 18.46
N HIS A 39 -32.86 -22.91 18.16
CA HIS A 39 -32.68 -24.19 18.87
C HIS A 39 -31.42 -24.93 18.38
N PRO A 40 -30.82 -25.80 19.21
CA PRO A 40 -29.44 -26.27 19.11
C PRO A 40 -29.33 -27.63 18.43
N LEU A 41 -28.21 -27.89 17.75
CA LEU A 41 -27.82 -29.25 17.38
C LEU A 41 -26.41 -29.55 17.88
N LYS A 42 -26.37 -30.44 18.88
CA LYS A 42 -25.21 -31.20 19.31
C LYS A 42 -24.75 -32.09 18.16
N GLY A 43 -23.50 -31.94 17.75
CA GLY A 43 -22.79 -32.88 16.89
C GLY A 43 -21.35 -32.94 17.34
N LYS A 44 -21.03 -33.91 18.20
CA LYS A 44 -19.65 -34.24 18.56
C LYS A 44 -18.96 -34.77 17.31
N ASN A 45 -17.84 -34.17 16.92
CA ASN A 45 -16.76 -34.89 16.26
C ASN A 45 -15.44 -34.35 16.81
N LYS A 46 -14.82 -35.18 17.65
CA LYS A 46 -13.40 -35.09 17.98
C LYS A 46 -12.62 -35.39 16.69
N MET A 47 -11.75 -34.49 16.27
CA MET A 47 -10.54 -34.87 15.57
C MET A 47 -9.38 -34.15 16.24
N HIS A 48 -8.32 -34.94 16.42
CA HIS A 48 -7.12 -34.64 17.16
C HIS A 48 -6.39 -33.41 16.60
N GLU A 49 -5.98 -32.52 17.52
CA GLU A 49 -4.88 -31.59 17.32
C GLU A 49 -3.59 -32.40 17.14
N GLU A 50 -2.92 -32.20 16.01
CA GLU A 50 -1.49 -32.43 15.89
C GLU A 50 -0.83 -31.08 15.56
N ASP A 51 0.05 -30.69 16.48
CA ASP A 51 0.97 -29.58 16.38
C ASP A 51 1.90 -29.75 15.18
N GLU A 52 1.80 -28.88 14.18
CA GLU A 52 2.95 -28.59 13.30
C GLU A 52 3.22 -27.08 13.29
N GLY A 53 4.29 -26.72 14.00
CA GLY A 53 4.90 -25.40 13.94
C GLY A 53 5.43 -25.15 12.53
N ILE A 54 4.71 -24.34 11.77
CA ILE A 54 5.11 -23.89 10.43
C ILE A 54 6.28 -22.91 10.57
N ILE A 55 7.51 -23.42 10.40
CA ILE A 55 8.71 -22.63 10.14
C ILE A 55 8.66 -22.20 8.67
N ILE A 56 8.23 -20.97 8.39
CA ILE A 56 8.40 -20.35 7.06
C ILE A 56 9.63 -19.45 7.12
N SER A 57 10.74 -19.96 6.62
CA SER A 57 11.87 -19.13 6.19
C SER A 57 11.73 -18.91 4.68
N PRO A 58 11.44 -17.70 4.18
CA PRO A 58 11.65 -17.39 2.78
C PRO A 58 13.11 -16.95 2.62
N THR A 59 13.93 -17.81 2.04
CA THR A 59 15.27 -17.44 1.58
C THR A 59 15.18 -16.37 0.50
N TYR A 60 15.77 -15.21 0.79
CA TYR A 60 15.86 -14.03 -0.06
C TYR A 60 16.89 -14.25 -1.20
N SER A 61 16.55 -15.09 -2.18
CA SER A 61 17.41 -15.39 -3.34
C SER A 61 17.33 -14.35 -4.48
N GLY A 62 16.35 -13.45 -4.44
CA GLY A 62 16.08 -12.48 -5.52
C GLY A 62 17.09 -11.35 -5.69
N VAL A 63 17.97 -11.08 -4.70
CA VAL A 63 18.96 -9.98 -4.81
C VAL A 63 20.07 -10.32 -5.81
N VAL A 64 20.53 -11.57 -5.82
CA VAL A 64 21.68 -12.01 -6.64
C VAL A 64 21.33 -12.04 -8.13
N GLU A 65 20.11 -12.46 -8.45
CA GLU A 65 19.64 -12.59 -9.84
C GLU A 65 19.28 -11.22 -10.43
N GLN A 66 18.70 -10.31 -9.64
CA GLN A 66 18.39 -8.94 -10.07
C GLN A 66 19.65 -8.07 -10.25
N ASP A 67 20.68 -8.27 -9.41
CA ASP A 67 22.01 -7.68 -9.61
C ASP A 67 22.65 -8.14 -10.91
N SER A 68 22.42 -9.39 -11.32
CA SER A 68 22.88 -9.93 -12.60
C SER A 68 22.19 -9.22 -13.78
N VAL A 69 20.87 -9.03 -13.73
CA VAL A 69 20.11 -8.31 -14.76
C VAL A 69 20.52 -6.83 -14.83
N ASN A 70 20.68 -6.17 -13.69
CA ASN A 70 21.15 -4.79 -13.61
C ASN A 70 22.58 -4.66 -14.16
N ARG A 71 23.50 -5.59 -13.83
CA ARG A 71 24.85 -5.66 -14.44
C ARG A 71 24.80 -5.86 -15.95
N LYS A 72 23.86 -6.67 -16.46
CA LYS A 72 23.70 -6.93 -17.91
C LYS A 72 23.16 -5.72 -18.66
N ILE A 73 22.25 -4.95 -18.05
CA ILE A 73 21.78 -3.66 -18.60
C ILE A 73 22.93 -2.62 -18.57
N MET A 74 23.72 -2.58 -17.50
CA MET A 74 24.89 -1.71 -17.41
C MET A 74 25.97 -2.05 -18.45
N SER A 75 26.26 -3.33 -18.69
CA SER A 75 27.19 -3.72 -19.78
C SER A 75 26.60 -3.34 -21.14
N SER A 76 25.31 -3.51 -21.37
CA SER A 76 24.67 -3.08 -22.62
C SER A 76 24.72 -1.56 -22.85
N THR A 77 24.54 -0.75 -21.80
CA THR A 77 24.65 0.72 -21.90
C THR A 77 26.09 1.17 -22.03
N SER A 78 27.01 0.56 -21.28
CA SER A 78 28.46 0.79 -21.40
C SER A 78 28.93 0.46 -22.82
N GLU A 79 28.57 -0.71 -23.35
CA GLU A 79 28.91 -1.14 -24.71
C GLU A 79 28.30 -0.24 -25.79
N LYS A 80 27.12 0.35 -25.56
CA LYS A 80 26.54 1.34 -26.46
C LYS A 80 27.32 2.65 -26.44
N LEU A 81 27.78 3.09 -25.26
CA LEU A 81 28.65 4.26 -25.12
C LEU A 81 30.02 4.03 -25.74
N THR A 82 30.63 2.85 -25.54
CA THR A 82 31.89 2.46 -26.17
C THR A 82 31.75 2.37 -27.69
N ARG A 83 30.64 1.83 -28.21
CA ARG A 83 30.35 1.85 -29.66
C ARG A 83 30.17 3.26 -30.19
N ILE A 84 29.58 4.18 -29.42
CA ILE A 84 29.48 5.59 -29.81
C ILE A 84 30.88 6.22 -29.83
N GLU A 85 31.74 5.93 -28.85
CA GLU A 85 33.14 6.36 -28.84
C GLU A 85 33.94 5.79 -30.03
N ASP A 86 33.75 4.52 -30.36
CA ASP A 86 34.39 3.85 -31.51
C ASP A 86 33.91 4.45 -32.85
N LEU A 87 32.60 4.72 -32.99
CA LEU A 87 32.02 5.39 -34.17
C LEU A 87 32.47 6.85 -34.30
N ILE A 88 32.70 7.53 -33.19
CA ILE A 88 33.29 8.88 -33.15
C ILE A 88 34.76 8.81 -33.57
N THR A 89 35.49 7.78 -33.16
CA THR A 89 36.93 7.60 -33.43
C THR A 89 37.20 7.11 -34.85
N SER A 90 36.28 6.36 -35.48
CA SER A 90 36.44 5.81 -36.83
C SER A 90 36.09 6.78 -37.97
N ASN A 91 35.37 7.86 -37.70
CA ASN A 91 35.08 8.90 -38.69
C ASN A 91 36.25 9.89 -38.75
N GLN A 92 36.91 10.03 -39.90
CA GLN A 92 38.09 10.91 -40.09
C GLN A 92 37.82 12.43 -39.92
N ASP A 93 36.62 12.84 -39.54
CA ASP A 93 36.25 14.20 -39.09
C ASP A 93 36.30 14.39 -37.56
N SER A 94 36.86 13.43 -36.81
CA SER A 94 36.83 13.32 -35.34
C SER A 94 37.39 14.52 -34.58
N ARG A 95 38.27 15.33 -35.17
CA ARG A 95 38.83 16.52 -34.49
C ARG A 95 37.84 17.67 -34.34
N LYS A 96 36.73 17.70 -35.09
CA LYS A 96 35.62 18.65 -34.87
C LYS A 96 34.55 18.13 -33.90
N ILE A 97 34.46 16.81 -33.72
CA ILE A 97 33.44 16.17 -32.87
C ILE A 97 33.95 15.98 -31.43
N GLN A 98 35.22 15.61 -31.24
CA GLN A 98 35.84 15.47 -29.90
C GLN A 98 35.96 16.78 -29.13
N ASN A 99 36.10 17.92 -29.83
CA ASN A 99 36.11 19.26 -29.23
C ASN A 99 34.73 19.95 -29.24
N SER A 100 33.67 19.24 -29.62
CA SER A 100 32.32 19.77 -29.48
C SER A 100 31.96 19.79 -28.00
N SER A 101 31.73 20.97 -27.45
CA SER A 101 31.24 21.20 -26.07
C SER A 101 30.05 20.30 -25.71
N ASN A 102 29.29 19.86 -26.71
CA ASN A 102 28.14 18.98 -26.58
C ASN A 102 28.52 17.54 -26.19
N VAL A 103 29.61 16.96 -26.72
CA VAL A 103 30.00 15.57 -26.41
C VAL A 103 30.54 15.45 -24.99
N MET A 104 31.40 16.39 -24.58
CA MET A 104 31.89 16.48 -23.20
C MET A 104 30.74 16.78 -22.23
N GLY A 105 29.77 17.60 -22.64
CA GLY A 105 28.54 17.85 -21.89
C GLY A 105 27.71 16.59 -21.64
N ILE A 106 27.52 15.74 -22.66
CA ILE A 106 26.80 14.46 -22.55
C ILE A 106 27.53 13.49 -21.60
N TYR A 107 28.85 13.37 -21.72
CA TYR A 107 29.65 12.50 -20.85
C TYR A 107 29.58 12.93 -19.38
N ASN A 108 29.76 14.23 -19.11
CA ASN A 108 29.66 14.79 -17.76
C ASN A 108 28.25 14.59 -17.17
N TYR A 109 27.21 14.78 -17.98
CA TYR A 109 25.83 14.53 -17.56
C TYR A 109 25.61 13.05 -17.22
N SER A 110 26.07 12.12 -18.06
CA SER A 110 25.99 10.68 -17.82
C SER A 110 26.66 10.27 -16.50
N ASN A 111 27.88 10.77 -16.26
CA ASN A 111 28.61 10.52 -15.01
C ASN A 111 27.87 11.06 -13.78
N MET A 112 27.31 12.27 -13.87
CA MET A 112 26.51 12.84 -12.78
C MET A 112 25.27 11.97 -12.48
N ILE A 113 24.56 11.47 -13.49
CA ILE A 113 23.41 10.58 -13.31
C ILE A 113 23.84 9.26 -12.64
N GLN A 114 24.95 8.66 -13.08
CA GLN A 114 25.47 7.44 -12.49
C GLN A 114 25.87 7.63 -11.03
N GLN A 115 26.50 8.74 -10.68
CA GLN A 115 26.86 9.08 -9.30
C GLN A 115 25.62 9.23 -8.41
N LYS A 116 24.58 9.93 -8.89
CA LYS A 116 23.30 10.06 -8.16
C LYS A 116 22.65 8.71 -7.91
N ARG A 117 22.63 7.84 -8.93
CA ARG A 117 22.11 6.47 -8.81
C ARG A 117 22.90 5.66 -7.78
N ASN A 118 24.23 5.72 -7.83
CA ASN A 118 25.09 5.00 -6.90
C ASN A 118 24.84 5.45 -5.46
N GLU A 119 24.65 6.75 -5.24
CA GLU A 119 24.35 7.31 -3.93
C GLU A 119 23.00 6.85 -3.39
N VAL A 120 21.94 6.89 -4.21
CA VAL A 120 20.61 6.37 -3.83
C VAL A 120 20.71 4.90 -3.39
N MET A 121 21.40 4.08 -4.18
CA MET A 121 21.54 2.66 -3.88
C MET A 121 22.45 2.38 -2.68
N ARG A 122 23.45 3.24 -2.43
CA ARG A 122 24.30 3.17 -1.24
C ARG A 122 23.48 3.42 0.02
N LYS A 123 22.73 4.54 0.06
CA LYS A 123 21.84 4.87 1.19
C LYS A 123 20.79 3.80 1.43
N TYR A 124 20.23 3.22 0.37
CA TYR A 124 19.28 2.12 0.48
C TYR A 124 19.88 0.88 1.14
N ARG A 125 21.10 0.46 0.73
CA ARG A 125 21.79 -0.70 1.32
C ARG A 125 22.20 -0.47 2.76
N GLU A 126 22.51 0.76 3.13
CA GLU A 126 22.88 1.16 4.50
C GLU A 126 21.65 1.45 5.38
N PHE A 127 20.43 1.40 4.84
CA PHE A 127 19.22 1.74 5.58
C PHE A 127 18.90 0.69 6.65
N ASN A 128 18.97 1.10 7.92
CA ASN A 128 18.73 0.21 9.06
C ASN A 128 17.26 -0.22 9.19
N LYS A 129 17.02 -1.51 9.47
CA LYS A 129 15.68 -2.06 9.80
C LYS A 129 15.05 -1.43 11.03
N PHE A 130 15.86 -1.05 12.02
CA PHE A 130 15.41 -0.37 13.22
C PHE A 130 16.32 0.82 13.49
N ASP A 131 15.75 1.99 13.76
CA ASP A 131 16.52 3.17 14.17
C ASP A 131 15.75 4.08 15.13
N ILE A 132 16.50 4.90 15.88
CA ILE A 132 15.97 5.92 16.78
C ILE A 132 16.14 7.29 16.12
N VAL A 133 15.07 8.07 16.06
CA VAL A 133 15.03 9.37 15.37
C VAL A 133 14.37 10.44 16.24
N GLU A 134 14.53 11.71 15.88
CA GLU A 134 14.03 12.82 16.70
C GLU A 134 12.70 13.41 16.20
N ASP A 135 12.57 13.62 14.89
CA ASP A 135 11.47 14.39 14.31
C ASP A 135 10.22 13.54 14.07
N TYR A 136 9.15 13.78 14.84
CA TYR A 136 7.83 13.13 14.70
C TYR A 136 6.73 14.08 14.19
N SER A 137 7.10 15.19 13.57
CA SER A 137 6.15 16.26 13.18
C SER A 137 5.07 15.83 12.18
N ASP A 138 5.29 14.76 11.42
CA ASP A 138 4.36 14.15 10.47
C ASP A 138 3.67 12.89 11.02
N HIS A 139 3.87 12.55 12.30
CA HIS A 139 3.27 11.38 12.93
C HIS A 139 1.80 11.61 13.29
N HIS A 140 0.93 10.64 12.98
CA HIS A 140 -0.51 10.71 13.22
C HIS A 140 -0.85 11.04 14.68
N TYR A 141 -0.10 10.44 15.62
CA TYR A 141 -0.31 10.62 17.06
C TYR A 141 0.51 11.76 17.70
N LYS A 142 1.09 12.67 16.91
CA LYS A 142 1.94 13.75 17.44
C LYS A 142 1.28 14.58 18.55
N VAL A 143 -0.03 14.83 18.43
CA VAL A 143 -0.83 15.62 19.39
C VAL A 143 -1.29 14.84 20.62
N LYS A 144 -1.25 13.49 20.60
CA LYS A 144 -1.67 12.64 21.74
C LYS A 144 -0.57 12.49 22.79
N GLY A 145 0.04 13.61 23.18
CA GLY A 145 1.16 13.64 24.12
C GLY A 145 0.73 13.66 25.59
N PRO A 146 1.71 13.73 26.52
CA PRO A 146 1.52 13.77 27.98
C PRO A 146 0.57 14.86 28.49
N ASN A 147 0.41 15.95 27.73
CA ASN A 147 -0.48 17.03 28.10
C ASN A 147 -1.95 16.77 27.70
N SER A 148 -2.19 15.80 26.81
CA SER A 148 -3.53 15.43 26.34
C SER A 148 -4.18 14.34 27.20
N GLU A 149 -3.39 13.39 27.70
CA GLU A 149 -3.81 12.41 28.70
C GLU A 149 -3.36 12.95 30.05
N LYS A 150 -4.26 13.50 30.89
CA LYS A 150 -3.98 13.97 32.27
C LYS A 150 -3.56 12.83 33.22
N MET A 151 -2.86 11.81 32.74
CA MET A 151 -2.46 10.61 33.43
C MET A 151 -0.95 10.45 33.36
N GLN A 152 -0.37 9.96 34.44
CA GLN A 152 1.04 9.58 34.46
C GLN A 152 1.20 8.13 33.96
N PRO A 153 2.33 7.79 33.28
CA PRO A 153 2.64 6.41 32.92
C PRO A 153 2.68 5.50 34.14
N GLN A 154 2.28 4.23 33.98
CA GLN A 154 2.38 3.24 35.05
C GLN A 154 3.83 2.97 35.46
N LYS A 155 4.02 2.50 36.71
CA LYS A 155 5.31 2.02 37.21
C LYS A 155 5.82 0.91 36.28
N ASN A 156 6.97 1.11 35.65
CA ASN A 156 7.61 0.24 34.64
C ASN A 156 7.18 0.41 33.17
N TRP A 157 6.30 1.36 32.83
CA TRP A 157 5.91 1.60 31.43
C TRP A 157 7.13 1.80 30.52
N ALA A 158 8.06 2.70 30.89
CA ALA A 158 9.25 2.97 30.09
C ALA A 158 10.15 1.72 29.92
N LYS A 159 10.32 0.92 30.99
CA LYS A 159 11.06 -0.34 30.93
C LYS A 159 10.41 -1.34 29.98
N ARG A 160 9.07 -1.37 29.94
CA ARG A 160 8.31 -2.20 28.99
C ARG A 160 8.52 -1.74 27.56
N ILE A 161 8.44 -0.44 27.26
CA ILE A 161 8.71 0.11 25.93
C ILE A 161 10.13 -0.21 25.46
N GLN A 162 11.13 -0.03 26.33
CA GLN A 162 12.51 -0.41 26.01
C GLN A 162 12.66 -1.91 25.71
N LYS A 163 11.83 -2.78 26.31
CA LYS A 163 11.78 -4.21 25.98
C LYS A 163 11.22 -4.44 24.58
N GLU A 164 10.18 -3.71 24.17
CA GLU A 164 9.66 -3.74 22.80
C GLU A 164 10.75 -3.32 21.81
N TRP A 165 11.45 -2.21 22.06
CA TRP A 165 12.50 -1.70 21.17
C TRP A 165 13.63 -2.72 20.99
N ARG A 166 14.09 -3.35 22.08
CA ARG A 166 15.09 -4.43 22.03
C ARG A 166 14.62 -5.62 21.21
N MET A 167 13.36 -6.01 21.34
CA MET A 167 12.77 -7.11 20.57
C MET A 167 12.71 -6.77 19.08
N LEU A 168 12.23 -5.58 18.73
CA LEU A 168 12.14 -5.11 17.35
C LEU A 168 13.52 -5.00 16.70
N LYS A 169 14.49 -4.38 17.38
CA LYS A 169 15.86 -4.27 16.87
C LYS A 169 16.50 -5.63 16.54
N LYS A 170 16.14 -6.69 17.29
CA LYS A 170 16.72 -8.04 17.12
C LYS A 170 15.97 -8.91 16.12
N ALA A 171 14.64 -8.85 16.08
CA ALA A 171 13.80 -9.92 15.51
C ALA A 171 12.84 -9.44 14.41
N LEU A 172 13.03 -8.24 13.87
CA LEU A 172 12.25 -7.79 12.70
C LEU A 172 12.55 -8.64 11.46
N PRO A 173 11.52 -9.13 10.75
CA PRO A 173 11.66 -9.67 9.40
C PRO A 173 12.33 -8.67 8.46
N ASP A 174 12.98 -9.15 7.41
CA ASP A 174 13.71 -8.29 6.45
C ASP A 174 12.80 -7.34 5.66
N THR A 175 11.51 -7.61 5.65
CA THR A 175 10.47 -6.83 4.98
C THR A 175 9.77 -5.83 5.89
N ILE A 176 10.22 -5.65 7.14
CA ILE A 176 9.64 -4.70 8.09
C ILE A 176 10.71 -3.76 8.63
N PHE A 177 10.47 -2.45 8.50
CA PHE A 177 11.36 -1.41 8.99
C PHE A 177 10.64 -0.53 10.01
N VAL A 178 11.36 -0.09 11.03
CA VAL A 178 10.81 0.61 12.20
C VAL A 178 11.66 1.83 12.54
N ARG A 179 10.98 2.93 12.89
CA ARG A 179 11.55 4.12 13.51
C ARG A 179 10.86 4.38 14.84
N VAL A 180 11.64 4.62 15.89
CA VAL A 180 11.14 5.02 17.21
C VAL A 180 11.68 6.39 17.56
N TYR A 181 11.03 7.08 18.49
CA TYR A 181 11.33 8.49 18.75
C TYR A 181 11.93 8.71 20.13
N GLU A 182 13.11 9.32 20.20
CA GLU A 182 13.83 9.52 21.47
C GLU A 182 13.04 10.39 22.45
N SER A 183 12.53 11.53 21.98
CA SER A 183 11.74 12.47 22.77
C SER A 183 10.28 12.03 23.02
N ARG A 184 9.83 10.98 22.32
CA ARG A 184 8.47 10.45 22.36
C ARG A 184 8.49 8.92 22.31
N MET A 185 8.94 8.32 23.41
CA MET A 185 9.07 6.85 23.53
C MET A 185 7.73 6.11 23.32
N ASP A 186 6.61 6.80 23.48
CA ASP A 186 5.26 6.33 23.24
C ASP A 186 4.90 6.23 21.75
N LEU A 187 5.76 6.69 20.84
CA LEU A 187 5.54 6.68 19.40
C LEU A 187 6.47 5.70 18.68
N LEU A 188 5.95 5.10 17.61
CA LEU A 188 6.68 4.23 16.70
C LEU A 188 6.05 4.34 15.32
N ARG A 189 6.87 4.38 14.26
CA ARG A 189 6.41 4.21 12.88
C ARG A 189 7.00 2.93 12.30
N ALA A 190 6.17 2.14 11.64
CA ALA A 190 6.57 0.95 10.92
C ALA A 190 6.18 1.04 9.44
N VAL A 191 6.97 0.41 8.58
CA VAL A 191 6.61 0.13 7.19
C VAL A 191 6.77 -1.36 6.93
N ILE A 192 5.80 -1.92 6.23
CA ILE A 192 5.79 -3.34 5.80
C ILE A 192 5.83 -3.36 4.29
N ILE A 193 6.79 -4.11 3.73
CA ILE A 193 6.85 -4.40 2.30
C ILE A 193 5.84 -5.51 2.01
N GLY A 194 4.96 -5.28 1.03
CA GLY A 194 4.00 -6.30 0.60
C GLY A 194 4.70 -7.49 -0.04
N ALA A 195 4.30 -8.70 0.36
CA ALA A 195 4.95 -9.93 -0.04
C ALA A 195 4.65 -10.29 -1.51
N GLU A 196 5.57 -11.03 -2.13
CA GLU A 196 5.35 -11.68 -3.43
C GLU A 196 4.13 -12.61 -3.39
N GLY A 197 3.45 -12.77 -4.53
CA GLY A 197 2.22 -13.55 -4.62
C GLY A 197 0.96 -12.83 -4.10
N THR A 198 1.10 -11.67 -3.44
CA THR A 198 -0.04 -10.90 -2.94
C THR A 198 -0.38 -9.71 -3.87
N PRO A 199 -1.61 -9.16 -3.83
CA PRO A 199 -1.92 -7.91 -4.52
C PRO A 199 -1.19 -6.67 -3.93
N TYR A 200 -0.35 -6.88 -2.91
CA TYR A 200 0.44 -5.86 -2.22
C TYR A 200 1.91 -5.86 -2.64
N HIS A 201 2.35 -6.84 -3.45
CA HIS A 201 3.75 -7.08 -3.80
C HIS A 201 4.53 -5.79 -4.14
N ASP A 202 5.70 -5.63 -3.52
CA ASP A 202 6.61 -4.48 -3.62
C ASP A 202 6.04 -3.14 -3.13
N GLY A 203 4.79 -3.10 -2.65
CA GLY A 203 4.19 -1.92 -2.04
C GLY A 203 4.78 -1.64 -0.65
N LEU A 204 4.88 -0.36 -0.28
CA LEU A 204 5.30 0.08 1.04
C LEU A 204 4.09 0.58 1.83
N PHE A 205 3.73 -0.12 2.91
CA PHE A 205 2.53 0.17 3.72
C PHE A 205 2.95 0.69 5.10
N PHE A 206 2.60 1.95 5.40
CA PHE A 206 3.04 2.65 6.61
C PHE A 206 1.99 2.62 7.73
N PHE A 207 2.48 2.47 8.95
CA PHE A 207 1.69 2.39 10.17
C PHE A 207 2.31 3.26 11.27
N ASP A 208 1.53 4.19 11.79
CA ASP A 208 1.87 4.95 13.00
C ASP A 208 1.31 4.24 14.22
N VAL A 209 2.09 4.19 15.28
CA VAL A 209 1.79 3.45 16.51
C VAL A 209 1.93 4.36 17.71
N PHE A 210 0.99 4.23 18.64
CA PHE A 210 1.00 4.91 19.92
C PHE A 210 0.83 3.91 21.07
N PHE A 211 1.75 3.93 22.02
CA PHE A 211 1.71 3.15 23.25
C PHE A 211 1.05 3.98 24.36
N PRO A 212 -0.21 3.70 24.73
CA PRO A 212 -0.90 4.44 25.80
C PRO A 212 -0.22 4.25 27.16
N TYR A 213 -0.50 5.11 28.14
CA TYR A 213 0.08 5.01 29.49
C TYR A 213 -0.32 3.78 30.29
N LYS A 214 -1.41 3.13 29.90
CA LYS A 214 -1.83 1.82 30.41
C LYS A 214 -1.18 0.64 29.68
N TYR A 215 -0.26 0.87 28.74
CA TYR A 215 0.47 -0.22 28.09
C TYR A 215 1.43 -0.88 29.10
N PRO A 216 1.49 -2.22 29.20
CA PRO A 216 0.92 -3.22 28.30
C PRO A 216 -0.42 -3.82 28.75
N ASP A 217 -1.11 -3.24 29.74
CA ASP A 217 -2.44 -3.72 30.18
C ASP A 217 -3.50 -3.53 29.09
N VAL A 218 -3.30 -2.57 28.20
CA VAL A 218 -4.09 -2.36 26.97
C VAL A 218 -3.19 -2.42 25.72
N PRO A 219 -3.73 -2.80 24.55
CA PRO A 219 -2.96 -2.85 23.31
C PRO A 219 -2.48 -1.46 22.85
N PRO A 220 -1.47 -1.41 21.96
CA PRO A 220 -1.10 -0.17 21.30
C PRO A 220 -2.22 0.29 20.35
N LYS A 221 -2.26 1.59 20.03
CA LYS A 221 -3.12 2.14 18.98
C LYS A 221 -2.33 2.18 17.67
N VAL A 222 -2.92 1.69 16.57
CA VAL A 222 -2.26 1.63 15.26
C VAL A 222 -3.09 2.38 14.23
N HIS A 223 -2.43 3.19 13.41
CA HIS A 223 -3.03 3.97 12.32
C HIS A 223 -2.32 3.66 11.00
N TYR A 224 -3.07 3.16 10.02
CA TYR A 224 -2.62 2.90 8.66
C TYR A 224 -2.68 4.19 7.81
N HIS A 225 -1.61 4.47 7.07
CA HIS A 225 -1.56 5.56 6.10
C HIS A 225 -2.32 5.17 4.83
N SER A 226 -3.63 5.40 4.81
CA SER A 226 -4.53 4.92 3.74
C SER A 226 -4.46 5.70 2.44
N SER A 227 -4.08 6.99 2.50
CA SER A 227 -4.22 7.94 1.39
C SER A 227 -5.64 7.97 0.79
N GLY A 228 -6.65 7.66 1.60
CA GLY A 228 -8.06 7.56 1.19
C GLY A 228 -8.42 6.30 0.38
N LEU A 229 -7.52 5.32 0.28
CA LEU A 229 -7.74 4.08 -0.46
C LEU A 229 -8.06 2.92 0.51
N ILE A 230 -9.07 2.12 0.17
CA ILE A 230 -9.42 0.89 0.90
C ILE A 230 -8.81 -0.29 0.14
N ILE A 231 -7.67 -0.78 0.64
CA ILE A 231 -6.90 -1.87 0.01
C ILE A 231 -7.17 -3.25 0.64
N ASN A 232 -7.81 -3.28 1.81
CA ASN A 232 -8.12 -4.48 2.57
C ASN A 232 -9.36 -4.23 3.44
N PRO A 233 -10.23 -5.22 3.69
CA PRO A 233 -11.38 -5.05 4.59
C PRO A 233 -10.99 -4.63 6.03
N ASN A 234 -9.80 -5.01 6.49
CA ASN A 234 -9.29 -4.65 7.81
C ASN A 234 -8.45 -3.37 7.85
N LEU A 235 -8.24 -2.71 6.70
CA LEU A 235 -7.52 -1.42 6.59
C LEU A 235 -8.47 -0.35 6.06
N HIS A 236 -9.01 0.43 6.98
CA HIS A 236 -10.05 1.40 6.68
C HIS A 236 -9.49 2.67 6.01
N TYR A 237 -10.36 3.40 5.30
CA TYR A 237 -9.99 4.66 4.65
C TYR A 237 -9.58 5.75 5.64
N ASP A 238 -10.06 5.70 6.88
CA ASP A 238 -9.69 6.61 7.97
C ASP A 238 -8.42 6.17 8.71
N GLY A 239 -7.78 5.09 8.24
CA GLY A 239 -6.56 4.53 8.81
C GLY A 239 -6.78 3.60 9.99
N LYS A 240 -8.02 3.28 10.37
CA LYS A 240 -8.26 2.24 11.39
C LYS A 240 -7.76 0.88 10.92
N VAL A 241 -7.04 0.18 11.80
CA VAL A 241 -6.58 -1.20 11.60
C VAL A 241 -7.43 -2.15 12.44
N CYS A 242 -8.07 -3.12 11.80
CA CYS A 242 -8.87 -4.17 12.45
C CYS A 242 -8.03 -5.43 12.67
N LEU A 243 -7.68 -5.70 13.92
CA LEU A 243 -6.93 -6.89 14.31
C LEU A 243 -7.37 -7.31 15.73
N SER A 244 -7.55 -8.61 15.95
CA SER A 244 -7.95 -9.16 17.26
C SER A 244 -6.94 -8.82 18.35
N LEU A 245 -5.65 -8.90 18.04
CA LEU A 245 -4.54 -8.47 18.92
C LEU A 245 -4.59 -6.98 19.29
N LEU A 246 -5.30 -6.14 18.54
CA LEU A 246 -5.50 -4.72 18.85
C LEU A 246 -6.85 -4.46 19.53
N ASN A 247 -7.63 -5.51 19.81
CA ASN A 247 -9.01 -5.44 20.29
C ASN A 247 -9.93 -4.59 19.38
N THR A 248 -9.58 -4.44 18.11
CA THR A 248 -10.37 -3.72 17.09
C THR A 248 -11.12 -4.66 16.15
N TRP A 249 -11.05 -5.96 16.42
CA TRP A 249 -11.72 -7.02 15.68
C TRP A 249 -12.11 -8.19 16.60
N SER A 250 -13.09 -8.99 16.17
CA SER A 250 -13.45 -10.21 16.86
C SER A 250 -12.32 -11.25 16.78
N GLY A 251 -12.13 -12.02 17.84
CA GLY A 251 -11.17 -13.12 17.89
C GLY A 251 -11.41 -13.96 19.14
N GLY A 252 -10.90 -15.19 19.11
CA GLY A 252 -10.86 -16.10 20.25
C GLY A 252 -10.03 -15.52 21.40
N LYS A 253 -10.16 -16.11 22.59
CA LYS A 253 -9.47 -15.62 23.80
C LYS A 253 -7.95 -15.53 23.62
N ASN A 254 -7.37 -16.49 22.91
CA ASN A 254 -5.92 -16.57 22.68
C ASN A 254 -5.43 -15.70 21.50
N GLU A 255 -6.35 -15.09 20.75
CA GLU A 255 -6.05 -14.20 19.62
C GLU A 255 -6.11 -12.71 20.01
N LYS A 256 -6.63 -12.42 21.20
CA LYS A 256 -6.73 -11.05 21.73
C LYS A 256 -5.46 -10.64 22.46
N TRP A 257 -5.33 -9.33 22.65
CA TRP A 257 -4.24 -8.76 23.43
C TRP A 257 -4.16 -9.37 24.83
N THR A 258 -3.01 -9.94 25.17
CA THR A 258 -2.74 -10.50 26.49
C THR A 258 -1.66 -9.66 27.19
N PRO A 259 -2.00 -8.93 28.27
CA PRO A 259 -1.04 -8.13 29.02
C PRO A 259 0.20 -8.91 29.43
N GLY A 260 1.38 -8.29 29.31
CA GLY A 260 2.64 -8.95 29.67
C GLY A 260 3.17 -9.96 28.64
N VAL A 261 2.29 -10.57 27.83
CA VAL A 261 2.63 -11.63 26.86
C VAL A 261 2.70 -11.10 25.43
N SER A 262 1.65 -10.42 24.97
CA SER A 262 1.60 -9.90 23.60
C SER A 262 2.65 -8.81 23.36
N SER A 263 3.19 -8.70 22.15
CA SER A 263 4.24 -7.72 21.78
C SER A 263 3.90 -6.91 20.53
N MET A 264 4.62 -5.80 20.33
CA MET A 264 4.48 -5.01 19.10
C MET A 264 4.99 -5.77 17.88
N LEU A 265 6.02 -6.61 18.04
CA LEU A 265 6.51 -7.47 16.96
C LEU A 265 5.40 -8.41 16.47
N GLN A 266 4.66 -9.04 17.39
CA GLN A 266 3.52 -9.91 17.05
C GLN A 266 2.44 -9.15 16.28
N VAL A 267 2.15 -7.90 16.65
CA VAL A 267 1.20 -7.06 15.89
C VAL A 267 1.70 -6.84 14.47
N LEU A 268 2.97 -6.45 14.26
CA LEU A 268 3.51 -6.18 12.93
C LEU A 268 3.52 -7.42 12.03
N VAL A 269 3.95 -8.58 12.54
CA VAL A 269 3.93 -9.84 11.77
C VAL A 269 2.51 -10.34 11.51
N SER A 270 1.57 -10.07 12.43
CA SER A 270 0.15 -10.38 12.21
C SER A 270 -0.48 -9.51 11.12
N ILE A 271 -0.13 -8.21 11.06
CA ILE A 271 -0.56 -7.36 9.94
C ILE A 271 -0.01 -7.91 8.62
N GLN A 272 1.28 -8.27 8.58
CA GLN A 272 1.90 -8.84 7.38
C GLN A 272 1.22 -10.15 6.94
N GLY A 273 1.04 -11.11 7.84
CA GLY A 273 0.55 -12.45 7.50
C GLY A 273 -0.98 -12.56 7.37
N LEU A 274 -1.73 -11.86 8.21
CA LEU A 274 -3.19 -11.98 8.26
C LEU A 274 -3.90 -10.90 7.43
N ILE A 275 -3.34 -9.69 7.34
CA ILE A 275 -3.98 -8.59 6.62
C ILE A 275 -3.45 -8.52 5.18
N LEU A 276 -2.13 -8.40 5.02
CA LEU A 276 -1.49 -8.21 3.71
C LEU A 276 -1.24 -9.55 2.97
N ASN A 277 -2.26 -10.42 2.92
CA ASN A 277 -2.18 -11.78 2.38
C ASN A 277 -2.59 -11.90 0.88
N GLU A 278 -2.55 -13.11 0.33
CA GLU A 278 -2.87 -13.42 -1.08
C GLU A 278 -4.33 -13.15 -1.45
N LYS A 279 -5.28 -13.41 -0.54
CA LYS A 279 -6.72 -13.38 -0.78
C LYS A 279 -7.45 -12.47 0.23
N PRO A 280 -7.15 -11.15 0.22
CA PRO A 280 -7.69 -10.20 1.20
C PRO A 280 -9.21 -10.04 1.18
N TYR A 281 -9.89 -10.49 0.12
CA TYR A 281 -11.36 -10.53 0.07
C TYR A 281 -11.97 -11.32 1.24
N PHE A 282 -11.32 -12.41 1.64
CA PHE A 282 -11.80 -13.30 2.69
C PHE A 282 -11.51 -12.81 4.12
N ASN A 283 -10.81 -11.68 4.26
CA ASN A 283 -10.61 -11.02 5.55
C ASN A 283 -11.92 -10.39 6.08
N ASP A 284 -12.91 -10.18 5.21
CA ASP A 284 -14.25 -9.80 5.62
C ASP A 284 -15.02 -11.04 6.13
N PRO A 285 -15.57 -11.04 7.36
CA PRO A 285 -16.24 -12.22 7.93
C PRO A 285 -17.46 -12.68 7.11
N ILE A 286 -18.12 -11.74 6.42
CA ILE A 286 -19.28 -12.04 5.56
C ILE A 286 -18.82 -12.87 4.36
N PHE A 287 -17.60 -12.64 3.88
CA PHE A 287 -17.05 -13.28 2.69
C PHE A 287 -16.12 -14.45 2.99
N ALA A 288 -15.75 -14.69 4.25
CA ALA A 288 -14.92 -15.82 4.65
C ALA A 288 -15.57 -17.19 4.33
N ARG A 289 -16.89 -17.34 4.54
CA ARG A 289 -17.59 -18.64 4.37
C ARG A 289 -17.56 -19.16 2.92
N PRO A 290 -17.74 -18.33 1.88
CA PRO A 290 -17.58 -18.78 0.49
C PRO A 290 -16.16 -19.14 0.04
N SER A 291 -15.13 -19.06 0.88
CA SER A 291 -13.77 -19.47 0.52
C SER A 291 -13.74 -20.90 -0.03
N GLY A 292 -12.95 -21.14 -1.09
CA GLY A 292 -12.92 -22.43 -1.80
C GLY A 292 -14.09 -22.70 -2.75
N SER A 293 -15.20 -21.95 -2.67
CA SER A 293 -16.27 -22.03 -3.68
C SER A 293 -15.88 -21.31 -4.97
N ARG A 294 -16.33 -21.79 -6.13
CA ARG A 294 -16.07 -21.14 -7.43
C ARG A 294 -16.45 -19.66 -7.43
N THR A 295 -17.62 -19.32 -6.89
CA THR A 295 -18.10 -17.93 -6.82
C THR A 295 -17.26 -17.08 -5.85
N GLY A 296 -16.86 -17.64 -4.70
CA GLY A 296 -16.01 -16.95 -3.73
C GLY A 296 -14.62 -16.65 -4.31
N GLU A 297 -13.99 -17.64 -4.94
CA GLU A 297 -12.68 -17.50 -5.57
C GLU A 297 -12.71 -16.50 -6.73
N TYR A 298 -13.76 -16.51 -7.55
CA TYR A 298 -13.96 -15.51 -8.60
C TYR A 298 -14.07 -14.09 -8.04
N ARG A 299 -14.84 -13.90 -6.95
CA ARG A 299 -14.96 -12.58 -6.29
C ARG A 299 -13.64 -12.15 -5.65
N SER A 300 -12.90 -13.08 -5.03
CA SER A 300 -11.57 -12.83 -4.50
C SER A 300 -10.61 -12.37 -5.60
N MET A 301 -10.65 -13.00 -6.77
CA MET A 301 -9.85 -12.59 -7.92
C MET A 301 -10.16 -11.14 -8.35
N LYS A 302 -11.45 -10.77 -8.45
CA LYS A 302 -11.85 -9.39 -8.77
C LYS A 302 -11.43 -8.39 -7.69
N TYR A 303 -11.48 -8.79 -6.44
CA TYR A 303 -10.99 -7.97 -5.33
C TYR A 303 -9.48 -7.75 -5.46
N ASN A 304 -8.69 -8.78 -5.77
CA ASN A 304 -7.24 -8.67 -5.97
C ASN A 304 -6.89 -7.71 -7.12
N GLU A 305 -7.62 -7.75 -8.25
CA GLU A 305 -7.46 -6.78 -9.34
C GLU A 305 -7.61 -5.33 -8.84
N ARG A 306 -8.67 -5.05 -8.06
CA ARG A 306 -8.89 -3.73 -7.48
C ARG A 306 -7.82 -3.35 -6.45
N THR A 307 -7.47 -4.26 -5.54
CA THR A 307 -6.46 -4.02 -4.52
C THR A 307 -5.12 -3.69 -5.15
N LEU A 308 -4.68 -4.42 -6.16
CA LEU A 308 -3.44 -4.13 -6.86
C LEU A 308 -3.45 -2.72 -7.48
N ILE A 309 -4.54 -2.33 -8.14
CA ILE A 309 -4.68 -0.97 -8.70
C ILE A 309 -4.49 0.09 -7.62
N TYR A 310 -5.00 -0.15 -6.41
CA TYR A 310 -4.80 0.76 -5.28
C TYR A 310 -3.39 0.67 -4.70
N SER A 311 -2.78 -0.52 -4.60
CA SER A 311 -1.38 -0.69 -4.21
C SER A 311 -0.45 0.11 -5.13
N LEU A 312 -0.64 0.04 -6.44
CA LEU A 312 0.13 0.83 -7.42
C LEU A 312 -0.06 2.35 -7.23
N LYS A 313 -1.29 2.79 -6.91
CA LYS A 313 -1.54 4.21 -6.57
C LYS A 313 -0.88 4.62 -5.27
N THR A 314 -0.87 3.75 -4.27
CA THR A 314 -0.16 3.96 -3.00
C THR A 314 1.33 4.10 -3.25
N MET A 315 1.96 3.26 -4.08
CA MET A 315 3.38 3.42 -4.46
C MET A 315 3.66 4.82 -5.03
N VAL A 316 2.81 5.29 -5.96
CA VAL A 316 2.93 6.63 -6.55
C VAL A 316 2.78 7.73 -5.50
N TYR A 317 1.85 7.59 -4.56
CA TYR A 317 1.67 8.54 -3.46
C TYR A 317 2.89 8.57 -2.54
N THR A 318 3.36 7.40 -2.12
CA THR A 318 4.50 7.25 -1.21
C THR A 318 5.80 7.78 -1.83
N MET A 319 6.05 7.55 -3.12
CA MET A 319 7.20 8.15 -3.81
C MET A 319 7.14 9.69 -3.87
N ARG A 320 5.93 10.27 -3.93
CA ARG A 320 5.76 11.73 -3.99
C ARG A 320 5.88 12.39 -2.62
N ASN A 321 5.42 11.71 -1.57
CA ASN A 321 5.45 12.20 -0.20
C ASN A 321 5.94 11.09 0.74
N PRO A 322 7.25 10.76 0.71
CA PRO A 322 7.79 9.76 1.62
C PRO A 322 7.60 10.21 3.08
N PRO A 323 7.14 9.34 3.99
CA PRO A 323 7.09 9.66 5.40
C PRO A 323 8.50 9.97 5.95
N LYS A 324 8.57 10.88 6.93
CA LYS A 324 9.86 11.28 7.52
C LYS A 324 10.64 10.08 8.06
N HIS A 325 11.95 10.10 7.83
CA HIS A 325 12.95 9.07 8.19
C HIS A 325 12.86 7.77 7.39
N PHE A 326 12.09 7.78 6.30
CA PHE A 326 11.96 6.67 5.36
C PHE A 326 12.20 7.09 3.91
N GLU A 327 12.64 8.32 3.65
CA GLU A 327 12.91 8.87 2.32
C GLU A 327 13.88 7.97 1.54
N ASP A 328 15.01 7.62 2.16
CA ASP A 328 16.04 6.79 1.54
C ASP A 328 15.56 5.35 1.30
N LEU A 329 14.71 4.80 2.18
CA LEU A 329 14.08 3.50 1.97
C LEU A 329 13.10 3.54 0.80
N VAL A 330 12.20 4.54 0.77
CA VAL A 330 11.17 4.68 -0.25
C VAL A 330 11.81 4.87 -1.62
N ILE A 331 12.72 5.83 -1.74
CA ILE A 331 13.40 6.14 -3.00
C ILE A 331 14.26 4.94 -3.42
N GLY A 332 15.06 4.40 -2.51
CA GLY A 332 15.94 3.26 -2.77
C GLY A 332 15.20 1.99 -3.20
N HIS A 333 14.16 1.63 -2.47
CA HIS A 333 13.32 0.46 -2.77
C HIS A 333 12.67 0.58 -4.14
N PHE A 334 11.98 1.69 -4.41
CA PHE A 334 11.31 1.86 -5.69
C PHE A 334 12.28 2.06 -6.85
N HIS A 335 13.46 2.63 -6.63
CA HIS A 335 14.53 2.68 -7.63
C HIS A 335 14.98 1.27 -8.01
N ASN A 336 15.28 0.45 -7.01
CA ASN A 336 15.71 -0.94 -7.17
C ASN A 336 14.64 -1.83 -7.82
N ARG A 337 13.35 -1.59 -7.51
CA ARG A 337 12.23 -2.44 -7.93
C ARG A 337 11.50 -1.95 -9.19
N ALA A 338 11.77 -0.74 -9.68
CA ALA A 338 11.03 -0.11 -10.79
C ALA A 338 10.88 -1.01 -12.02
N VAL A 339 11.98 -1.59 -12.51
CA VAL A 339 11.96 -2.47 -13.70
C VAL A 339 11.12 -3.73 -13.45
N SER A 340 11.22 -4.32 -12.25
CA SER A 340 10.43 -5.49 -11.86
C SER A 340 8.93 -5.16 -11.85
N ILE A 341 8.57 -4.07 -11.15
CA ILE A 341 7.18 -3.61 -11.02
C ILE A 341 6.57 -3.32 -12.41
N LEU A 342 7.29 -2.61 -13.27
CA LEU A 342 6.83 -2.30 -14.63
C LEU A 342 6.70 -3.54 -15.51
N THR A 343 7.60 -4.51 -15.35
CA THR A 343 7.53 -5.80 -16.06
C THR A 343 6.30 -6.60 -15.65
N ILE A 344 6.03 -6.69 -14.34
CA ILE A 344 4.84 -7.35 -13.81
C ILE A 344 3.57 -6.63 -14.28
N CYS A 345 3.54 -5.29 -14.24
CA CYS A 345 2.43 -4.49 -14.77
C CYS A 345 2.16 -4.79 -16.25
N ARG A 346 3.21 -4.93 -17.07
CA ARG A 346 3.07 -5.34 -18.47
C ARG A 346 2.55 -6.77 -18.63
N GLY A 347 2.85 -7.67 -17.70
CA GLY A 347 2.22 -8.98 -17.63
C GLY A 347 0.71 -8.85 -17.40
N TYR A 348 0.30 -8.01 -16.46
CA TYR A 348 -1.11 -7.77 -16.17
C TYR A 348 -1.88 -7.17 -17.35
N THR A 349 -1.29 -6.27 -18.13
CA THR A 349 -1.95 -5.76 -19.36
C THR A 349 -2.14 -6.84 -20.43
N LYS A 350 -1.40 -7.95 -20.37
CA LYS A 350 -1.53 -9.11 -21.25
C LYS A 350 -2.46 -10.20 -20.70
N GLY A 351 -3.13 -9.95 -19.57
CA GLY A 351 -4.10 -10.88 -19.00
C GLY A 351 -3.58 -11.78 -17.89
N VAL A 352 -2.35 -11.59 -17.42
CA VAL A 352 -1.82 -12.33 -16.25
C VAL A 352 -2.66 -12.01 -15.02
N ARG A 353 -2.90 -13.02 -14.18
CA ARG A 353 -3.66 -12.88 -12.93
C ARG A 353 -2.79 -12.29 -11.82
N VAL A 354 -3.40 -11.45 -11.00
CA VAL A 354 -2.76 -10.89 -9.80
C VAL A 354 -2.43 -12.00 -8.81
N GLY A 355 -1.18 -12.05 -8.34
CA GLY A 355 -0.70 -13.00 -7.34
C GLY A 355 -0.15 -14.31 -7.90
N CYS A 356 -0.26 -14.56 -9.21
CA CYS A 356 0.43 -15.70 -9.83
C CYS A 356 1.88 -15.34 -10.15
N GLY A 357 2.84 -16.03 -9.52
CA GLY A 357 4.13 -16.29 -10.16
C GLY A 357 3.85 -17.00 -11.49
N VAL A 358 4.66 -16.73 -12.51
CA VAL A 358 4.38 -17.07 -13.93
C VAL A 358 4.10 -18.57 -14.13
N ASN A 359 2.87 -19.05 -13.88
CA ASN A 359 2.26 -20.30 -14.38
C ASN A 359 0.77 -20.48 -13.99
N VAL A 360 -0.04 -20.47 -15.06
CA VAL A 360 -1.28 -21.19 -15.43
C VAL A 360 -2.48 -21.36 -14.47
N GLY A 361 -3.59 -20.73 -14.88
CA GLY A 361 -4.98 -21.18 -14.78
C GLY A 361 -5.80 -20.54 -15.90
N GLU A 362 -6.81 -21.21 -16.45
CA GLU A 362 -7.54 -20.83 -17.68
C GLU A 362 -8.26 -19.47 -17.64
N GLU A 363 -8.53 -18.94 -16.44
CA GLU A 363 -9.24 -17.67 -16.25
C GLU A 363 -8.28 -16.46 -16.25
N LYS A 364 -8.30 -15.70 -17.35
CA LYS A 364 -7.54 -14.46 -17.54
C LYS A 364 -8.07 -13.32 -16.66
N SER A 365 -7.20 -12.35 -16.35
CA SER A 365 -7.61 -11.11 -15.68
C SER A 365 -8.62 -10.31 -16.51
N SER A 366 -9.44 -9.47 -15.86
CA SER A 366 -10.51 -8.75 -16.54
C SER A 366 -9.99 -7.70 -17.52
N HIS A 367 -10.69 -7.51 -18.64
CA HIS A 367 -10.35 -6.47 -19.63
C HIS A 367 -10.33 -5.07 -19.02
N GLY A 368 -11.27 -4.78 -18.12
CA GLY A 368 -11.32 -3.50 -17.39
C GLY A 368 -10.09 -3.29 -16.49
N PHE A 369 -9.63 -4.34 -15.82
CA PHE A 369 -8.40 -4.31 -15.04
C PHE A 369 -7.17 -4.08 -15.94
N GLN A 370 -7.04 -4.81 -17.05
CA GLN A 370 -5.95 -4.67 -18.01
C GLN A 370 -5.80 -3.21 -18.48
N LYS A 371 -6.90 -2.59 -18.92
CA LYS A 371 -6.94 -1.17 -19.34
C LYS A 371 -6.58 -0.21 -18.19
N ASN A 372 -7.01 -0.50 -16.97
CA ASN A 372 -6.67 0.34 -15.80
C ASN A 372 -5.18 0.28 -15.47
N VAL A 373 -4.56 -0.90 -15.53
CA VAL A 373 -3.11 -1.05 -15.36
C VAL A 373 -2.38 -0.30 -16.46
N GLU A 374 -2.78 -0.48 -17.72
CA GLU A 374 -2.19 0.21 -18.88
C GLU A 374 -2.19 1.73 -18.71
N ARG A 375 -3.32 2.31 -18.28
CA ARG A 375 -3.41 3.74 -17.97
C ARG A 375 -2.49 4.16 -16.82
N LEU A 376 -2.36 3.33 -15.79
CA LEU A 376 -1.48 3.59 -14.66
C LEU A 376 0.01 3.47 -15.00
N MET A 377 0.39 2.67 -16.00
CA MET A 377 1.80 2.51 -16.40
C MET A 377 2.47 3.86 -16.69
N ARG A 378 1.80 4.77 -17.40
CA ARG A 378 2.33 6.13 -17.64
C ARG A 378 2.56 6.91 -16.34
N THR A 379 1.69 6.73 -15.36
CA THR A 379 1.81 7.41 -14.06
C THR A 379 2.96 6.83 -13.24
N LEU A 380 3.13 5.51 -13.29
CA LEU A 380 4.22 4.80 -12.62
C LEU A 380 5.58 5.17 -13.22
N VAL A 381 5.71 5.11 -14.55
CA VAL A 381 6.96 5.49 -15.25
C VAL A 381 7.37 6.91 -14.86
N ARG A 382 6.45 7.88 -14.94
CA ARG A 382 6.71 9.26 -14.50
C ARG A 382 7.07 9.39 -13.03
N ALA A 383 6.54 8.54 -12.16
CA ALA A 383 6.87 8.56 -10.75
C ALA A 383 8.28 7.99 -10.50
N PHE A 384 8.64 6.91 -11.19
CA PHE A 384 9.97 6.31 -11.13
C PHE A 384 11.05 7.24 -11.72
N GLU A 385 10.77 7.92 -12.84
CA GLU A 385 11.65 8.93 -13.42
C GLU A 385 11.95 10.07 -12.43
N LYS A 386 10.92 10.54 -11.71
CA LYS A 386 11.07 11.60 -10.71
C LYS A 386 11.98 11.23 -9.56
N ILE A 387 12.08 9.95 -9.22
CA ILE A 387 13.01 9.45 -8.20
C ILE A 387 14.36 9.00 -8.80
N GLY A 388 14.61 9.30 -10.09
CA GLY A 388 15.89 9.08 -10.75
C GLY A 388 16.07 7.72 -11.41
N VAL A 389 14.99 7.00 -11.71
CA VAL A 389 15.06 5.77 -12.54
C VAL A 389 15.08 6.14 -14.02
N ASP A 390 16.05 5.61 -14.74
CA ASP A 390 16.32 5.89 -16.14
C ASP A 390 15.96 4.70 -17.05
N ASN A 391 15.89 4.92 -18.37
CA ASN A 391 15.73 3.88 -19.39
C ASN A 391 14.46 3.02 -19.25
N ILE A 392 13.38 3.59 -18.70
CA ILE A 392 12.09 2.93 -18.47
C ILE A 392 10.96 3.40 -19.42
N ASP A 393 11.23 4.33 -20.33
CA ASP A 393 10.27 4.81 -21.35
C ASP A 393 9.70 3.68 -22.21
N LYS A 394 10.50 2.64 -22.45
CA LYS A 394 10.11 1.42 -23.20
C LYS A 394 8.90 0.68 -22.60
N PHE A 395 8.54 0.97 -21.34
CA PHE A 395 7.37 0.39 -20.68
C PHE A 395 6.10 1.23 -20.89
N ILE A 396 6.20 2.44 -21.44
CA ILE A 396 5.05 3.26 -21.78
C ILE A 396 4.30 2.57 -22.92
N PRO A 397 3.00 2.25 -22.76
CA PRO A 397 2.20 1.70 -23.86
C PRO A 397 2.18 2.68 -25.04
N GLU A 398 2.34 2.19 -26.26
CA GLU A 398 2.17 3.02 -27.46
C GLU A 398 0.75 3.59 -27.46
N ILE A 399 0.62 4.89 -27.73
CA ILE A 399 -0.71 5.47 -27.99
C ILE A 399 -1.12 4.92 -29.34
N VAL A 400 -1.87 3.82 -29.37
CA VAL A 400 -2.67 3.50 -30.55
C VAL A 400 -3.81 4.50 -30.51
N PRO A 401 -3.87 5.51 -31.41
CA PRO A 401 -5.03 6.40 -31.44
C PRO A 401 -6.26 5.52 -31.61
N GLU A 402 -7.21 5.61 -30.67
CA GLU A 402 -8.53 5.02 -30.85
C GLU A 402 -9.05 5.55 -32.19
N PHE A 403 -9.24 4.66 -33.16
CA PHE A 403 -9.89 5.01 -34.41
C PHE A 403 -11.30 5.50 -34.06
N THR A 404 -11.46 6.82 -33.97
CA THR A 404 -12.76 7.44 -33.79
C THR A 404 -13.64 7.06 -34.98
N PRO A 405 -14.97 6.90 -34.81
CA PRO A 405 -15.89 6.52 -35.89
C PRO A 405 -15.82 7.41 -37.15
N GLN A 406 -15.26 8.62 -37.01
CA GLN A 406 -15.04 9.58 -38.09
C GLN A 406 -13.95 9.12 -39.10
N THR A 407 -12.98 8.30 -38.67
CA THR A 407 -11.91 7.81 -39.56
C THR A 407 -12.31 6.59 -40.41
N ARG A 408 -13.37 5.85 -40.02
CA ARG A 408 -13.97 4.81 -40.89
C ARG A 408 -14.47 5.42 -42.21
N ASN A 409 -14.98 6.64 -42.14
CA ASN A 409 -15.51 7.35 -43.31
C ASN A 409 -14.38 7.78 -44.27
N LEU A 410 -13.20 8.12 -43.75
CA LEU A 410 -12.04 8.46 -44.60
C LEU A 410 -11.42 7.21 -45.25
N ALA A 411 -11.28 6.11 -44.52
CA ALA A 411 -10.79 4.85 -45.08
C ALA A 411 -11.75 4.23 -46.11
N GLN A 412 -13.06 4.33 -45.90
CA GLN A 412 -14.07 3.94 -46.89
C GLN A 412 -14.09 4.88 -48.10
N LYS A 413 -13.92 6.19 -47.90
CA LYS A 413 -13.80 7.17 -49.00
C LYS A 413 -12.53 6.97 -49.83
N ILE A 414 -11.38 6.67 -49.20
CA ILE A 414 -10.13 6.37 -49.90
C ILE A 414 -10.25 5.07 -50.71
N ARG A 415 -10.89 4.01 -50.17
CA ARG A 415 -11.17 2.78 -50.93
C ARG A 415 -12.11 3.00 -52.11
N ALA A 416 -13.11 3.87 -51.95
CA ALA A 416 -14.02 4.26 -53.04
C ALA A 416 -13.33 5.15 -54.09
N PHE A 417 -12.35 5.97 -53.69
CA PHE A 417 -11.61 6.86 -54.59
C PHE A 417 -10.58 6.13 -55.47
N PHE A 418 -10.01 5.02 -54.97
CA PHE A 418 -9.02 4.25 -55.72
C PHE A 418 -9.57 3.06 -56.52
N CYS A 419 -10.89 2.79 -56.51
CA CYS A 419 -11.51 1.72 -57.30
C CYS A 419 -10.73 0.39 -57.30
N ILE A 420 -10.12 0.01 -56.18
CA ILE A 420 -9.47 -1.30 -56.05
C ILE A 420 -10.59 -2.32 -55.81
N LYS A 421 -11.09 -2.91 -56.90
CA LYS A 421 -11.85 -4.17 -56.81
C LYS A 421 -10.88 -5.26 -56.33
N GLY A 422 -11.34 -5.99 -55.32
CA GLY A 422 -10.57 -7.03 -54.63
C GLY A 422 -10.28 -8.26 -55.49
#